data_AF-A0A142WZX1-F1
#
_entry.id   AF-A0A142WZX1-F1
#
_cell.length_a   1.000
_cell.length_b   1.000
_cell.length_c   1.000
_cell.angle_alpha   90.00
_cell.angle_beta   90.00
_cell.angle_gamma   90.00
#
_symmetry.space_group_name_H-M   'P 1'
#
loop_
_entity.id
_entity.type
_entity.pdbx_description
1 polymer ?
#
loop_
_entity_poly.entity_id
_entity_poly.type
_entity_poly.pdbx_seq_one_letter_code
_entity_poly.pdbx_strand_id
1 'polypeptide(L)'
;MADHDATPEEIIPPPAGAAEPVPPQATDHEESDVSITGLGEFLIAMAVGLVVVGGLVYWQYRRFEWIARANDPTPIPRADERRPPPEPHLQVDEVADMATLRAKQEAILQSIAWVNRNEKLVRIPIDRALAIVAEKGIRRWPAVATDGPSAKDDAKGQPPATGADADQKPPPPSD
;
A
#
# COMPACT_ATOMS: atom_id res chain seq x y z
N MET A 1 2.79 -100.95 -71.93
CA MET A 1 4.19 -100.72 -71.50
C MET A 1 4.65 -99.46 -72.19
N ALA A 2 5.24 -98.54 -71.41
CA ALA A 2 5.57 -97.14 -71.70
C ALA A 2 4.47 -96.11 -71.39
N ASP A 3 4.59 -95.61 -70.17
CA ASP A 3 4.02 -94.38 -69.61
C ASP A 3 4.39 -93.13 -70.44
N HIS A 4 3.51 -92.13 -70.49
CA HIS A 4 3.80 -90.81 -69.92
C HIS A 4 2.58 -89.89 -70.05
N ASP A 5 2.10 -89.51 -68.87
CA ASP A 5 1.16 -88.46 -68.54
C ASP A 5 1.75 -87.06 -68.83
N ALA A 6 0.90 -86.17 -69.35
CA ALA A 6 0.88 -84.71 -69.20
C ALA A 6 0.47 -83.98 -70.51
N THR A 7 -0.75 -83.45 -70.48
CA THR A 7 -1.40 -82.60 -71.49
C THR A 7 -0.82 -81.17 -71.55
N PRO A 8 -0.86 -80.49 -72.71
CA PRO A 8 -0.24 -79.19 -72.94
C PRO A 8 -1.07 -77.99 -72.46
N GLU A 9 -0.39 -76.94 -71.96
CA GLU A 9 -0.97 -75.63 -71.62
C GLU A 9 -1.60 -74.94 -72.85
N GLU A 10 -2.88 -74.58 -72.75
CA GLU A 10 -3.54 -73.64 -73.66
C GLU A 10 -3.99 -72.40 -72.87
N ILE A 11 -3.58 -71.25 -73.41
CA ILE A 11 -3.74 -69.90 -72.89
C ILE A 11 -5.13 -69.37 -73.26
N ILE A 12 -5.92 -68.93 -72.28
CA ILE A 12 -7.11 -68.09 -72.50
C ILE A 12 -7.05 -66.88 -71.54
N PRO A 13 -7.10 -65.63 -72.02
CA PRO A 13 -7.19 -64.45 -71.15
C PRO A 13 -8.61 -64.31 -70.54
N PRO A 14 -8.76 -64.01 -69.24
CA PRO A 14 -10.07 -63.79 -68.63
C PRO A 14 -10.65 -62.39 -68.96
N PRO A 15 -11.99 -62.27 -69.04
CA PRO A 15 -12.72 -61.12 -69.62
C PRO A 15 -12.90 -59.93 -68.65
N ALA A 16 -13.07 -58.74 -69.25
CA ALA A 16 -13.52 -57.53 -68.55
C ALA A 16 -14.95 -57.72 -67.98
N GLY A 17 -15.10 -57.57 -66.67
CA GLY A 17 -16.42 -57.58 -66.01
C GLY A 17 -16.35 -57.40 -64.50
N ALA A 18 -17.23 -56.54 -64.00
CA ALA A 18 -17.66 -56.33 -62.61
C ALA A 18 -16.76 -55.46 -61.71
N ALA A 19 -17.28 -54.27 -61.42
CA ALA A 19 -16.92 -53.47 -60.26
C ALA A 19 -17.10 -54.30 -58.98
N GLU A 20 -16.01 -54.50 -58.24
CA GLU A 20 -16.07 -55.08 -56.90
C GLU A 20 -16.84 -54.15 -55.95
N PRO A 21 -17.84 -54.65 -55.20
CA PRO A 21 -18.44 -53.89 -54.12
C PRO A 21 -17.41 -53.73 -53.00
N VAL A 22 -17.08 -52.47 -52.66
CA VAL A 22 -16.35 -52.15 -51.43
C VAL A 22 -17.12 -52.79 -50.26
N PRO A 23 -16.50 -53.66 -49.45
CA PRO A 23 -17.20 -54.26 -48.32
C PRO A 23 -17.69 -53.13 -47.39
N PRO A 24 -18.89 -53.24 -46.79
CA PRO A 24 -19.30 -52.29 -45.78
C PRO A 24 -18.23 -52.32 -44.69
N GLN A 25 -17.60 -51.17 -44.45
CA GLN A 25 -16.73 -50.99 -43.29
C GLN A 25 -17.64 -51.27 -42.09
N ALA A 26 -17.52 -52.47 -41.51
CA ALA A 26 -18.10 -52.74 -40.22
C ALA A 26 -17.47 -51.70 -39.29
N THR A 27 -18.27 -50.76 -38.83
CA THR A 27 -17.88 -49.92 -37.72
C THR A 27 -17.75 -50.86 -36.53
N ASP A 28 -16.55 -51.39 -36.31
CA ASP A 28 -16.22 -52.04 -35.05
C ASP A 28 -16.33 -50.95 -33.99
N HIS A 29 -17.43 -51.00 -33.25
CA HIS A 29 -17.60 -50.21 -32.05
C HIS A 29 -16.69 -50.82 -30.98
N GLU A 30 -15.66 -50.08 -30.56
CA GLU A 30 -14.88 -50.39 -29.37
C GLU A 30 -15.81 -50.33 -28.15
N GLU A 31 -16.43 -51.47 -27.79
CA GLU A 31 -17.34 -51.58 -26.63
C GLU A 31 -16.60 -51.47 -25.28
N SER A 32 -15.28 -51.33 -25.27
CA SER A 32 -14.48 -51.31 -24.04
C SER A 32 -13.85 -49.95 -23.75
N ASP A 33 -14.64 -48.88 -23.83
CA ASP A 33 -14.26 -47.61 -23.23
C ASP A 33 -14.85 -47.52 -21.80
N VAL A 34 -13.97 -47.65 -20.81
CA VAL A 34 -14.24 -47.52 -19.35
C VAL A 34 -15.00 -48.69 -18.70
N SER A 35 -14.32 -49.41 -17.79
CA SER A 35 -14.95 -50.43 -16.94
C SER A 35 -15.91 -49.77 -15.93
N ILE A 36 -17.20 -50.13 -16.00
CA ILE A 36 -18.25 -49.62 -15.11
C ILE A 36 -17.92 -49.95 -13.64
N THR A 37 -17.35 -51.13 -13.39
CA THR A 37 -16.92 -51.54 -12.05
C THR A 37 -15.79 -50.66 -11.51
N GLY A 38 -14.76 -50.37 -12.32
CA GLY A 38 -13.65 -49.52 -11.91
C GLY A 38 -14.08 -48.06 -11.72
N LEU A 39 -14.99 -47.57 -12.57
CA LEU A 39 -15.59 -46.25 -12.40
C LEU A 39 -16.42 -46.17 -11.11
N GLY A 40 -17.20 -47.21 -10.81
CA GLY A 40 -17.98 -47.31 -9.57
C GLY A 40 -17.10 -47.31 -8.33
N GLU A 41 -16.05 -48.13 -8.31
CA GLU A 41 -15.08 -48.19 -7.20
C GLU A 41 -14.37 -46.85 -7.00
N PHE A 42 -13.97 -46.19 -8.09
CA PHE A 42 -13.35 -44.86 -8.04
C PHE A 42 -14.30 -43.81 -7.44
N LEU A 43 -15.55 -43.77 -7.89
CA LEU A 43 -16.55 -42.81 -7.37
C LEU A 43 -16.87 -43.08 -5.89
N ILE A 44 -16.96 -44.35 -5.49
CA ILE A 44 -17.16 -44.73 -4.09
C ILE A 44 -15.95 -44.30 -3.25
N ALA A 45 -14.72 -44.59 -3.69
CA ALA A 45 -13.51 -44.19 -3.00
C ALA A 45 -13.42 -42.65 -2.85
N MET A 46 -13.79 -41.90 -3.89
CA MET A 46 -13.84 -40.44 -3.85
C MET A 46 -14.89 -39.94 -2.85
N ALA A 47 -16.10 -40.51 -2.87
CA ALA A 47 -17.16 -40.15 -1.94
C ALA A 47 -16.79 -40.45 -0.50
N VAL A 48 -16.19 -41.62 -0.23
CA VAL A 48 -15.69 -42.00 1.10
C VAL A 48 -14.60 -41.02 1.55
N GLY A 49 -13.66 -40.67 0.67
CA GLY A 49 -12.62 -39.68 0.95
C GLY A 49 -13.20 -38.32 1.37
N LEU A 50 -14.20 -37.81 0.64
CA LEU A 50 -14.88 -36.56 1.00
C LEU A 50 -15.60 -36.65 2.35
N VAL A 51 -16.25 -37.77 2.64
CA VAL A 51 -16.93 -37.98 3.92
C VAL A 51 -15.92 -38.05 5.07
N VAL A 52 -14.78 -38.72 4.87
CA VAL A 52 -13.72 -38.82 5.89
C VAL A 52 -13.10 -37.44 6.16
N VAL A 53 -12.72 -36.70 5.12
CA VAL A 53 -12.14 -35.35 5.26
C VAL A 53 -13.16 -34.38 5.86
N GLY A 54 -14.40 -34.38 5.36
CA GLY A 54 -15.47 -33.54 5.88
C GLY A 54 -15.81 -33.86 7.34
N GLY A 55 -15.85 -35.15 7.69
CA GLY A 55 -16.04 -35.62 9.07
C GLY A 55 -14.91 -35.19 10.00
N LEU A 56 -13.66 -35.28 9.54
CA LEU A 56 -12.48 -34.85 10.30
C LEU A 56 -12.50 -33.33 10.54
N VAL A 57 -12.80 -32.53 9.50
CA VAL A 57 -12.93 -31.07 9.61
C VAL A 57 -14.07 -30.70 10.55
N TYR A 58 -15.22 -31.36 10.43
CA TYR A 58 -16.37 -31.13 11.32
C TYR A 58 -16.06 -31.48 12.77
N TRP A 59 -15.40 -32.62 13.00
CA TRP A 59 -14.96 -33.03 14.33
C TRP A 59 -13.96 -32.03 14.94
N GLN A 60 -12.96 -31.61 14.15
CA GLN A 60 -11.99 -30.58 14.56
C GLN A 60 -12.69 -29.27 14.89
N TYR A 61 -13.60 -28.79 14.02
CA TYR A 61 -14.36 -27.57 14.25
C TYR A 61 -15.16 -27.66 15.56
N ARG A 62 -15.89 -28.75 15.79
CA ARG A 62 -16.64 -28.95 17.04
C ARG A 62 -15.75 -28.99 18.27
N ARG A 63 -14.58 -29.60 18.17
CA ARG A 63 -13.59 -29.64 19.26
C ARG A 63 -13.04 -28.24 19.54
N PHE A 64 -12.67 -27.49 18.50
CA PHE A 64 -12.20 -26.11 18.65
C PHE A 64 -13.29 -25.20 19.17
N GLU A 65 -14.53 -25.33 18.69
CA GLU A 65 -15.67 -24.57 19.17
C GLU A 65 -15.97 -24.86 20.65
N TRP A 66 -15.83 -26.11 21.10
CA TRP A 66 -15.96 -26.46 22.52
C TRP A 66 -14.88 -25.76 23.39
N ILE A 67 -13.64 -25.71 22.91
CA ILE A 67 -12.55 -25.00 23.60
C ILE A 67 -12.69 -23.48 23.49
N ALA A 68 -13.13 -22.97 22.34
CA ALA A 68 -13.31 -21.55 22.08
C ALA A 68 -14.45 -21.00 22.92
N ARG A 69 -15.60 -21.69 23.01
CA ARG A 69 -16.70 -21.30 23.91
C ARG A 69 -16.28 -21.29 25.38
N ALA A 70 -15.35 -22.15 25.78
CA ALA A 70 -14.80 -22.14 27.14
C ALA A 70 -13.80 -21.01 27.39
N ASN A 71 -13.19 -20.46 26.33
CA ASN A 71 -12.13 -19.45 26.39
C ASN A 71 -12.52 -18.12 25.71
N ASP A 72 -13.78 -17.93 25.32
CA ASP A 72 -14.18 -16.75 24.56
C ASP A 72 -14.17 -15.56 25.53
N PRO A 73 -13.24 -14.59 25.37
CA PRO A 73 -13.28 -13.41 26.19
C PRO A 73 -14.60 -12.69 25.88
N THR A 74 -15.38 -12.38 26.91
CA THR A 74 -16.62 -11.60 26.79
C THR A 74 -16.40 -10.47 25.79
N PRO A 75 -17.27 -10.30 24.77
CA PRO A 75 -17.12 -9.25 23.77
C PRO A 75 -16.97 -7.92 24.51
N ILE A 76 -15.74 -7.41 24.57
CA ILE A 76 -15.46 -6.13 25.21
C ILE A 76 -16.30 -5.10 24.48
N PRO A 77 -17.27 -4.44 25.14
CA PRO A 77 -18.01 -3.36 24.52
C PRO A 77 -16.98 -2.31 24.13
N ARG A 78 -16.65 -2.24 22.85
CA ARG A 78 -15.62 -1.34 22.30
C ARG A 78 -16.13 0.10 22.21
N ALA A 79 -16.95 0.49 23.19
CA ALA A 79 -17.76 1.69 23.18
C ALA A 79 -17.46 2.66 24.34
N ASP A 80 -16.88 2.25 25.49
CA ASP A 80 -16.87 3.14 26.66
C ASP A 80 -15.53 3.67 27.17
N GLU A 81 -14.38 3.20 26.70
CA GLU A 81 -13.11 3.87 27.02
C GLU A 81 -12.17 3.79 25.83
N ARG A 82 -12.48 4.52 24.76
CA ARG A 82 -11.40 5.04 23.90
C ARG A 82 -10.66 6.08 24.71
N ARG A 83 -9.84 5.64 25.67
CA ARG A 83 -8.84 6.51 26.26
C ARG A 83 -8.09 7.12 25.07
N PRO A 84 -8.05 8.46 24.97
CA PRO A 84 -7.27 9.06 23.91
C PRO A 84 -5.86 8.49 24.00
N PRO A 85 -5.18 8.28 22.85
CA PRO A 85 -3.80 7.83 22.85
C PRO A 85 -3.00 8.68 23.83
N PRO A 86 -2.06 8.11 24.60
CA PRO A 86 -1.21 8.93 25.46
C PRO A 86 -0.58 10.07 24.66
N GLU A 87 -0.39 11.22 25.30
CA GLU A 87 0.15 12.41 24.65
C GLU A 87 1.48 12.12 23.91
N PRO A 88 1.74 12.80 22.78
CA PRO A 88 0.98 13.91 22.21
C PRO A 88 -0.19 13.47 21.30
N HIS A 89 -1.33 14.16 21.42
CA HIS A 89 -2.47 13.97 20.53
C HIS A 89 -2.21 14.61 19.16
N LEU A 90 -2.89 14.11 18.13
CA LEU A 90 -2.89 14.72 16.80
C LEU A 90 -3.55 16.11 16.87
N GLN A 91 -2.84 17.12 16.36
CA GLN A 91 -3.38 18.47 16.22
C GLN A 91 -4.46 18.48 15.12
N VAL A 92 -5.67 18.88 15.46
CA VAL A 92 -6.84 18.80 14.57
C VAL A 92 -6.89 19.97 13.58
N ASP A 93 -6.45 21.16 14.01
CA ASP A 93 -6.46 22.38 13.20
C ASP A 93 -5.21 23.23 13.47
N GLU A 94 -4.16 22.97 12.70
CA GLU A 94 -2.89 23.70 12.82
C GLU A 94 -3.03 25.19 12.48
N VAL A 95 -3.91 25.55 11.54
CA VAL A 95 -4.03 26.92 11.04
C VAL A 95 -4.66 27.83 12.10
N ALA A 96 -5.76 27.39 12.73
CA ALA A 96 -6.41 28.14 13.79
C ALA A 96 -5.52 28.28 15.03
N ASP A 97 -4.79 27.22 15.38
CA ASP A 97 -3.85 27.23 16.50
C ASP A 97 -2.69 28.18 16.26
N MET A 98 -2.10 28.16 15.05
CA MET A 98 -1.03 29.09 14.68
C MET A 98 -1.51 30.55 14.67
N ALA A 99 -2.74 30.82 14.19
CA ALA A 99 -3.33 32.16 14.25
C ALA A 99 -3.51 32.63 15.70
N THR A 100 -4.00 31.75 16.58
CA THR A 100 -4.18 32.04 18.00
C THR A 100 -2.85 32.30 18.70
N LEU A 101 -1.82 31.50 18.38
CA LEU A 101 -0.48 31.67 18.93
C LEU A 101 0.13 33.00 18.49
N ARG A 102 0.05 33.35 17.20
CA ARG A 102 0.51 34.64 16.68
C ARG A 102 -0.20 35.81 17.34
N ALA A 103 -1.52 35.75 17.49
CA ALA A 103 -2.30 36.81 18.13
C ALA A 103 -1.87 37.03 19.60
N LYS A 104 -1.60 35.94 20.34
CA LYS A 104 -1.09 36.02 21.72
C LYS A 104 0.31 36.65 21.77
N GLN A 105 1.21 36.26 20.85
CA GLN A 105 2.55 36.83 20.77
C GLN A 105 2.50 38.32 20.46
N GLU A 106 1.69 38.72 19.47
CA GLU A 106 1.52 40.12 19.10
C GLU A 106 1.00 40.95 20.28
N ALA A 107 -0.01 40.44 20.99
CA ALA A 107 -0.53 41.10 22.18
C ALA A 107 0.55 41.30 23.26
N ILE A 108 1.46 40.35 23.45
CA ILE A 108 2.57 40.48 24.41
C ILE A 108 3.56 41.55 23.96
N LEU A 109 3.90 41.60 22.67
CA LEU A 109 4.88 42.53 22.09
C LEU A 109 4.37 43.97 22.04
N GLN A 110 3.06 44.18 21.89
CA GLN A 110 2.46 45.49 21.72
C GLN A 110 1.88 46.08 23.01
N SER A 111 1.82 45.33 24.11
CA SER A 111 1.17 45.77 25.35
C SER A 111 2.12 46.06 26.50
N ILE A 112 1.71 47.03 27.34
CA ILE A 112 2.26 47.21 28.68
C ILE A 112 1.67 46.15 29.60
N ALA A 113 2.52 45.51 30.41
CA ALA A 113 2.05 44.71 31.52
C ALA A 113 3.06 44.65 32.66
N TRP A 114 2.58 44.39 33.87
CA TRP A 114 3.44 44.01 34.98
C TRP A 114 3.98 42.59 34.76
N VAL A 115 5.30 42.43 34.85
CA VAL A 115 5.94 41.10 34.89
C VAL A 115 6.03 40.63 36.34
N ASN A 116 6.52 41.52 37.22
CA ASN A 116 6.55 41.29 38.66
C ASN A 116 6.30 42.62 39.38
N ARG A 117 5.16 42.75 40.06
CA ARG A 117 4.80 43.98 40.78
C ARG A 117 5.68 44.22 42.01
N ASN A 118 6.09 43.16 42.70
CA ASN A 118 6.87 43.25 43.93
C ASN A 118 8.28 43.76 43.64
N GLU A 119 8.87 43.29 42.53
CA GLU A 119 10.19 43.74 42.05
C GLU A 119 10.11 45.00 41.18
N LYS A 120 8.91 45.57 41.00
CA LYS A 120 8.64 46.72 40.14
C LYS A 120 9.09 46.52 38.68
N LEU A 121 9.01 45.28 38.17
CA LEU A 121 9.38 44.91 36.82
C LEU A 121 8.17 45.00 35.88
N VAL A 122 8.30 45.84 34.85
CA VAL A 122 7.25 46.12 33.84
C VAL A 122 7.76 45.75 32.45
N ARG A 123 6.92 45.11 31.65
CA ARG A 123 7.10 44.92 30.21
C ARG A 123 6.56 46.14 29.48
N ILE A 124 7.35 46.64 28.55
CA ILE A 124 6.97 47.72 27.62
C ILE A 124 6.82 47.17 26.19
N PRO A 125 6.01 47.83 25.34
CA PRO A 125 5.92 47.47 23.93
C PRO A 125 7.28 47.53 23.25
N ILE A 126 7.52 46.63 22.30
CA ILE A 126 8.83 46.48 21.66
C ILE A 126 9.26 47.75 20.91
N ASP A 127 8.34 48.43 20.23
CA ASP A 127 8.63 49.69 19.54
C ASP A 127 9.10 50.77 20.52
N ARG A 128 8.51 50.80 21.72
CA ARG A 128 8.93 51.74 22.76
C ARG A 128 10.29 51.37 23.34
N ALA A 129 10.57 50.08 23.50
CA ALA A 129 11.88 49.62 23.92
C ALA A 129 12.96 50.03 22.91
N LEU A 130 12.71 49.82 21.61
CA LEU A 130 13.60 50.21 20.53
C LEU A 130 13.86 51.72 20.51
N ALA A 131 12.82 52.55 20.66
CA ALA A 131 12.97 54.00 20.74
C ALA A 131 13.86 54.44 21.92
N ILE A 132 13.63 53.86 23.11
CA ILE A 132 14.45 54.16 24.29
C ILE A 132 15.91 53.75 24.08
N VAL A 133 16.13 52.59 23.45
CA VAL A 133 17.46 52.10 23.11
C VAL A 133 18.16 52.99 22.09
N ALA A 134 17.45 53.45 21.06
CA ALA A 134 18.01 54.36 20.07
C ALA A 134 18.40 55.71 20.67
N GLU A 135 17.60 56.23 21.61
CA GLU A 135 17.86 57.49 22.30
C GLU A 135 19.01 57.40 23.32
N LYS A 136 19.05 56.32 24.10
CA LYS A 136 19.91 56.22 25.32
C LYS A 136 21.07 55.24 25.18
N GLY A 137 21.08 54.43 24.13
CA GLY A 137 21.96 53.28 23.99
C GLY A 137 21.70 52.20 25.04
N ILE A 138 22.38 51.06 24.92
CA ILE A 138 22.35 49.99 25.92
C ILE A 138 23.64 50.06 26.73
N ARG A 139 23.51 50.34 28.03
CA ARG A 139 24.67 50.32 28.94
C ARG A 139 25.19 48.89 29.05
N ARG A 140 26.49 48.71 28.76
CA ARG A 140 27.20 47.41 28.73
C ARG A 140 26.78 46.49 27.59
N TRP A 141 26.41 47.04 26.43
CA TRP A 141 26.35 46.22 25.21
C TRP A 141 27.74 45.59 24.96
N PRO A 142 27.84 44.25 24.77
CA PRO A 142 29.12 43.64 24.44
C PRO A 142 29.65 44.25 23.15
N ALA A 143 30.93 44.64 23.15
CA ALA A 143 31.59 45.02 21.91
C ALA A 143 31.51 43.82 20.97
N VAL A 144 30.87 43.99 19.82
CA VAL A 144 30.97 43.01 18.74
C VAL A 144 32.44 43.03 18.33
N ALA A 145 33.16 41.94 18.56
CA ALA A 145 34.49 41.78 17.99
C ALA A 145 34.33 41.81 16.47
N THR A 146 34.63 42.96 15.88
CA THR A 146 34.74 43.09 14.42
C THR A 146 36.06 42.47 14.01
N ASP A 147 36.12 41.15 14.04
CA ASP A 147 37.14 40.38 13.32
C ASP A 147 36.67 40.32 11.86
N GLY A 148 36.66 41.48 11.22
CA GLY A 148 36.46 41.55 9.78
C GLY A 148 37.67 40.92 9.09
N PRO A 149 37.48 40.03 8.09
CA PRO A 149 38.59 39.63 7.25
C PRO A 149 39.12 40.90 6.58
N SER A 150 40.41 41.16 6.80
CA SER A 150 41.17 42.20 6.15
C SER A 150 40.82 42.26 4.67
N ALA A 151 40.26 43.40 4.24
CA ALA A 151 40.18 43.76 2.84
C ALA A 151 41.60 43.94 2.31
N LYS A 152 42.20 42.82 1.88
CA LYS A 152 43.42 42.64 1.06
C LYS A 152 43.70 41.13 1.09
N ASP A 153 43.10 40.40 0.15
CA ASP A 153 43.63 39.16 -0.46
C ASP A 153 42.52 38.35 -1.15
N ASP A 154 41.69 38.95 -2.01
CA ASP A 154 40.79 38.20 -2.89
C ASP A 154 40.73 38.84 -4.28
N ALA A 155 41.91 39.09 -4.87
CA ALA A 155 42.02 39.22 -6.30
C ALA A 155 41.94 37.81 -6.95
N LYS A 156 40.71 37.27 -7.06
CA LYS A 156 40.23 36.32 -8.09
C LYS A 156 39.01 35.55 -7.59
N GLY A 157 37.82 35.93 -8.08
CA GLY A 157 36.60 35.15 -7.88
C GLY A 157 35.44 35.75 -8.65
N GLN A 158 35.08 35.11 -9.77
CA GLN A 158 33.99 35.45 -10.68
C GLN A 158 32.63 35.58 -9.96
N PRO A 159 31.75 36.53 -10.34
CA PRO A 159 30.38 36.62 -9.80
C PRO A 159 29.46 35.54 -10.39
N PRO A 160 28.61 34.87 -9.58
CA PRO A 160 27.46 34.15 -10.12
C PRO A 160 26.31 35.12 -10.41
N ALA A 161 25.62 34.82 -11.50
CA ALA A 161 24.63 35.65 -12.16
C ALA A 161 23.41 36.01 -11.29
N THR A 162 22.98 37.25 -11.45
CA THR A 162 21.70 37.82 -11.05
C THR A 162 20.57 37.12 -11.79
N GLY A 163 19.69 36.43 -11.05
CA GLY A 163 18.37 36.02 -11.51
C GLY A 163 17.34 36.93 -10.84
N ALA A 164 16.94 37.98 -11.54
CA ALA A 164 15.80 38.79 -11.17
C ALA A 164 14.51 38.00 -11.44
N ASP A 165 13.63 37.92 -10.45
CA ASP A 165 12.20 37.91 -10.73
C ASP A 165 11.48 38.62 -9.58
N ALA A 166 11.17 39.89 -9.84
CA ALA A 166 10.26 40.70 -9.07
C ALA A 166 8.90 40.59 -9.75
N ASP A 167 7.88 40.14 -9.02
CA ASP A 167 6.47 40.55 -9.12
C ASP A 167 5.56 39.39 -8.69
N GLN A 168 5.06 39.45 -7.46
CA GLN A 168 3.81 38.79 -7.08
C GLN A 168 3.10 39.62 -6.01
N LYS A 169 2.25 40.53 -6.49
CA LYS A 169 1.25 41.26 -5.72
C LYS A 169 0.14 40.28 -5.30
N PRO A 170 -0.27 40.22 -4.01
CA PRO A 170 -1.34 39.32 -3.59
C PRO A 170 -2.71 39.75 -4.15
N PRO A 171 -3.62 38.81 -4.47
CA PRO A 171 -4.97 39.11 -4.95
C PRO A 171 -5.86 39.69 -3.82
N PRO A 172 -6.85 40.55 -4.16
CA PRO A 172 -7.78 41.09 -3.17
C PRO A 172 -8.78 40.02 -2.68
N PRO A 173 -9.37 40.21 -1.48
CA PRO A 173 -10.35 39.29 -0.92
C PRO A 173 -11.66 39.31 -1.72
N SER A 174 -12.24 38.13 -1.93
CA SER A 174 -13.59 37.97 -2.45
C SER A 174 -14.60 38.23 -1.33
N ASP A 175 -15.61 39.08 -1.61
CA ASP A 175 -16.85 39.19 -0.83
C ASP A 175 -17.68 37.89 -0.90
#